data_AF-A0A0G1IRJ8-F1
#
_entry.id   AF-A0A0G1IRJ8-F1
#
_cell.length_a   1.000
_cell.length_b   1.000
_cell.length_c   1.000
_cell.angle_alpha   90.00
_cell.angle_beta   90.00
_cell.angle_gamma   90.00
#
_symmetry.space_group_name_H-M   'P 1'
#
loop_
_entity.id
_entity.type
_entity.pdbx_description
1 polymer ?
#
loop_
_entity_poly.entity_id
_entity_poly.type
_entity_poly.pdbx_seq_one_letter_code
_entity_poly.pdbx_strand_id
1 'polypeptide(L)'
;MPVSRQIILLVLLLSSFGGIIRYVKVLSGANFFVKAISRTSTQEEIATQNYAQPLNWLANNAKEPIVVWVIPYTSQINDYLTINTEHYSLFAVSGENYLVSQKEVEERYLTSNYFSNFSLTDIADALWEYGGVGNAVHQYKTHNREVKFCRILRLNLFGYDCGQEAVSAAAFKGPQYFIDLYNQYQNEIKPNIDRQLKKFNVSYILVDKANSPDADLGKIGNINPVYQDKGFVIYKIDE
;
A
#
# COMPACT_ATOMS: atom_id res chain seq x y z
N MET A 1 0.72 -58.35 -12.87
CA MET A 1 1.46 -57.71 -13.97
C MET A 1 2.20 -56.52 -13.40
N PRO A 2 3.54 -56.51 -13.37
CA PRO A 2 4.29 -55.44 -12.74
C PRO A 2 4.31 -54.25 -13.70
N VAL A 3 3.62 -53.17 -13.34
CA VAL A 3 3.81 -51.86 -13.98
C VAL A 3 5.29 -51.54 -13.86
N SER A 4 6.00 -51.57 -14.99
CA SER A 4 7.46 -51.50 -14.99
C SER A 4 7.88 -50.17 -14.35
N ARG A 5 8.89 -50.21 -13.48
CA ARG A 5 9.54 -49.04 -12.86
C ARG A 5 9.80 -47.90 -13.85
N GLN A 6 9.94 -48.23 -15.14
CA GLN A 6 10.12 -47.29 -16.24
C GLN A 6 8.90 -46.37 -16.45
N ILE A 7 7.67 -46.86 -16.28
CA ILE A 7 6.45 -46.04 -16.42
C ILE A 7 6.36 -45.00 -15.30
N ILE A 8 6.70 -45.39 -14.06
CA ILE A 8 6.70 -44.48 -12.90
C ILE A 8 7.77 -43.40 -13.05
N LEU A 9 8.97 -43.76 -13.52
CA LEU A 9 10.04 -42.80 -13.81
C LEU A 9 9.67 -41.85 -14.95
N LEU A 10 8.97 -42.32 -15.99
CA LEU A 10 8.51 -41.49 -17.09
C LEU A 10 7.47 -40.45 -16.63
N VAL A 11 6.54 -40.86 -15.76
CA VAL A 11 5.52 -39.96 -15.19
C VAL A 11 6.14 -38.91 -14.28
N LEU A 12 7.14 -39.27 -13.47
CA LEU A 12 7.89 -38.33 -12.63
C LEU A 12 8.74 -37.35 -13.45
N LEU A 13 9.36 -37.81 -14.53
CA LEU A 13 10.08 -36.95 -15.47
C LEU A 13 9.12 -35.99 -16.19
N LEU A 14 7.97 -36.46 -16.67
CA LEU A 14 6.97 -35.62 -17.33
C LEU A 14 6.33 -34.60 -16.38
N SER A 15 6.10 -34.95 -15.11
CA SER A 15 5.57 -33.99 -14.12
C SER A 15 6.61 -32.93 -13.73
N SER A 16 7.89 -33.30 -13.67
CA SER A 16 8.99 -32.35 -13.46
C SER A 16 9.17 -31.40 -14.65
N PHE A 17 9.08 -31.89 -15.89
CA PHE A 17 9.11 -31.05 -17.10
C PHE A 17 7.89 -30.12 -17.21
N GLY A 18 6.69 -30.60 -16.87
CA GLY A 18 5.49 -29.76 -16.79
C GLY A 18 5.63 -28.64 -15.76
N GLY A 19 6.27 -28.93 -14.62
CA GLY A 19 6.64 -27.94 -13.60
C GLY A 19 7.63 -26.89 -14.11
N ILE A 20 8.67 -27.31 -14.83
CA ILE A 20 9.68 -26.42 -15.41
C ILE A 20 9.07 -25.52 -16.49
N ILE A 21 8.20 -26.03 -17.37
CA ILE A 21 7.55 -25.20 -18.40
C ILE A 21 6.60 -24.18 -17.77
N ARG A 22 5.90 -24.55 -16.68
CA ARG A 22 5.09 -23.60 -15.90
C ARG A 22 5.98 -22.54 -15.23
N TYR A 23 7.13 -22.94 -14.68
CA TYR A 23 8.10 -22.04 -14.06
C TYR A 23 8.74 -21.08 -15.08
N VAL A 24 9.06 -21.56 -16.29
CA VAL A 24 9.60 -20.75 -17.39
C VAL A 24 8.54 -19.81 -17.98
N LYS A 25 7.25 -20.21 -18.03
CA LYS A 25 6.15 -19.29 -18.38
C LYS A 25 5.89 -18.23 -17.29
N VAL A 26 6.18 -18.54 -16.03
CA VAL A 26 6.15 -17.59 -14.90
C VAL A 26 7.37 -16.67 -14.92
N LEU A 27 8.49 -17.08 -15.52
CA LEU A 27 9.61 -16.22 -15.94
C LEU A 27 9.27 -15.35 -17.18
N SER A 28 8.03 -14.88 -17.28
CA SER A 28 7.65 -13.69 -18.05
C SER A 28 8.43 -12.42 -17.62
N GLY A 29 9.27 -12.53 -16.57
CA GLY A 29 10.29 -11.56 -16.22
C GLY A 29 11.28 -11.24 -17.35
N ALA A 30 11.53 -12.15 -18.31
CA ALA A 30 12.40 -11.82 -19.46
C ALA A 30 11.78 -10.71 -20.35
N ASN A 31 10.46 -10.73 -20.56
CA ASN A 31 9.76 -9.66 -21.28
C ASN A 31 9.71 -8.36 -20.47
N PHE A 32 9.70 -8.44 -19.13
CA PHE A 32 9.75 -7.29 -18.25
C PHE A 32 11.15 -6.64 -18.24
N PHE A 33 12.22 -7.44 -18.19
CA PHE A 33 13.61 -6.99 -18.28
C PHE A 33 13.92 -6.37 -19.63
N VAL A 34 13.48 -6.98 -20.74
CA VAL A 34 13.68 -6.41 -22.09
C VAL A 34 12.90 -5.10 -22.25
N LYS A 35 11.67 -4.99 -21.74
CA LYS A 35 10.92 -3.72 -21.68
C LYS A 35 11.58 -2.67 -20.81
N ALA A 36 12.19 -3.06 -19.70
CA ALA A 36 12.89 -2.14 -18.80
C ALA A 36 14.19 -1.60 -19.42
N ILE A 37 14.90 -2.42 -20.18
CA ILE A 37 16.15 -2.04 -20.86
C ILE A 37 15.87 -1.23 -22.14
N SER A 38 14.70 -1.41 -22.79
CA SER A 38 14.33 -0.69 -24.01
C SER A 38 13.54 0.61 -23.79
N ARG A 39 13.43 1.11 -22.54
CA ARG A 39 12.82 2.41 -22.26
C ARG A 39 13.77 3.54 -22.69
N THR A 40 13.74 3.92 -23.96
CA THR A 40 14.15 5.27 -24.37
C THR A 40 13.09 6.23 -23.84
N SER A 41 13.48 7.12 -22.92
CA SER A 41 12.61 8.15 -22.35
C SER A 41 11.94 8.94 -23.47
N THR A 42 10.63 8.83 -23.64
CA THR A 42 9.92 9.63 -24.63
C THR A 42 9.93 11.10 -24.20
N GLN A 43 9.77 12.02 -25.15
CA GLN A 43 9.64 13.45 -24.86
C GLN A 43 8.43 13.75 -23.95
N GLU A 44 7.44 12.84 -23.96
CA GLU A 44 6.26 12.82 -23.09
C GLU A 44 6.60 12.35 -21.65
N GLU A 45 7.54 11.42 -21.48
CA GLU A 45 8.09 11.01 -20.17
C GLU A 45 8.96 12.10 -19.52
N ILE A 46 9.61 12.96 -20.32
CA ILE A 46 10.32 14.16 -19.84
C ILE A 46 9.32 15.29 -19.49
N ALA A 47 8.24 15.43 -20.27
CA ALA A 47 7.16 16.39 -20.01
C ALA A 47 6.26 16.02 -18.82
N THR A 48 6.33 14.78 -18.33
CA THR A 48 5.54 14.26 -17.19
C THR A 48 6.26 14.40 -15.84
N GLN A 49 7.48 14.92 -15.80
CA GLN A 49 8.19 15.25 -14.55
C GLN A 49 7.72 16.58 -13.91
N ASN A 50 6.43 16.91 -14.01
CA ASN A 50 5.88 18.11 -13.38
C ASN A 50 6.05 18.09 -11.85
N TYR A 51 6.31 16.93 -11.27
CA TYR A 51 6.67 16.76 -9.86
C TYR A 51 8.09 17.21 -9.51
N ALA A 52 9.01 17.34 -10.48
CA ALA A 52 10.42 17.61 -10.20
C ALA A 52 10.64 18.98 -9.56
N GLN A 53 9.90 20.01 -10.00
CA GLN A 53 10.03 21.36 -9.45
C GLN A 53 9.59 21.46 -7.97
N PRO A 54 8.39 21.00 -7.56
CA PRO A 54 8.00 21.02 -6.16
C PRO A 54 8.91 20.17 -5.26
N LEU A 55 9.37 19.01 -5.73
CA LEU A 55 10.31 18.17 -4.98
C LEU A 55 11.68 18.85 -4.83
N ASN A 56 12.22 19.45 -5.89
CA ASN A 56 13.46 20.20 -5.81
C ASN A 56 13.33 21.43 -4.89
N TRP A 57 12.17 22.08 -4.89
CA TRP A 57 11.90 23.16 -3.93
C TRP A 57 11.94 22.63 -2.49
N LEU A 58 11.27 21.50 -2.20
CA LEU A 58 11.28 20.87 -0.87
C LEU A 58 12.70 20.55 -0.40
N ALA A 59 13.47 19.80 -1.19
CA ALA A 59 14.86 19.44 -0.88
C ALA A 59 15.77 20.65 -0.60
N ASN A 60 15.50 21.79 -1.25
CA ASN A 60 16.31 22.99 -1.07
C ASN A 60 15.89 23.87 0.11
N ASN A 61 14.64 23.77 0.57
CA ASN A 61 14.08 24.66 1.59
C ASN A 61 13.85 23.98 2.95
N ALA A 62 13.59 22.67 2.97
CA ALA A 62 13.56 21.87 4.19
C ALA A 62 14.87 21.06 4.26
N LYS A 63 15.84 21.52 5.05
CA LYS A 63 17.19 20.91 5.10
C LYS A 63 17.25 19.63 5.94
N GLU A 64 16.38 19.51 6.92
CA GLU A 64 16.27 18.32 7.76
C GLU A 64 15.16 17.40 7.22
N PRO A 65 15.29 16.07 7.38
CA PRO A 65 14.22 15.13 7.05
C PRO A 65 12.93 15.43 7.83
N ILE A 66 11.83 15.59 7.11
CA ILE A 66 10.51 15.93 7.63
C ILE A 66 9.44 14.96 7.13
N VAL A 67 8.26 14.99 7.74
CA VAL A 67 7.08 14.30 7.23
C VAL A 67 6.23 15.26 6.39
N VAL A 68 5.90 14.84 5.17
CA VAL A 68 5.07 15.58 4.21
C VAL A 68 3.76 14.83 3.98
N TRP A 69 2.64 15.50 4.18
CA TRP A 69 1.34 14.95 3.81
C TRP A 69 1.04 15.24 2.33
N VAL A 70 1.17 14.22 1.49
CA VAL A 70 0.80 14.31 0.07
C VAL A 70 -0.70 14.04 -0.10
N ILE A 71 -1.39 14.92 -0.83
CA ILE A 71 -2.83 14.86 -1.07
C ILE A 71 -3.11 14.84 -2.58
N PRO A 72 -3.74 13.78 -3.12
CA PRO A 72 -4.01 12.52 -2.43
C PRO A 72 -2.70 11.73 -2.25
N TYR A 73 -2.65 10.82 -1.27
CA TYR A 73 -1.46 9.97 -1.07
C TYR A 73 -1.14 9.08 -2.29
N THR A 74 -2.13 8.87 -3.17
CA THR A 74 -1.99 8.15 -4.44
C THR A 74 -1.40 9.00 -5.57
N SER A 75 -1.12 10.28 -5.34
CA SER A 75 -0.45 11.10 -6.34
C SER A 75 0.94 10.55 -6.63
N GLN A 76 1.28 10.49 -7.92
CA GLN A 76 2.57 9.99 -8.40
C GLN A 76 3.77 10.70 -7.74
N ILE A 77 3.62 11.96 -7.32
CA ILE A 77 4.70 12.69 -6.63
C ILE A 77 5.11 12.02 -5.31
N ASN A 78 4.20 11.29 -4.66
CA ASN A 78 4.45 10.61 -3.40
C ASN A 78 5.52 9.51 -3.54
N ASP A 79 5.48 8.76 -4.65
CA ASP A 79 6.42 7.68 -4.96
C ASP A 79 7.88 8.19 -5.10
N TYR A 80 8.03 9.45 -5.49
CA TYR A 80 9.33 10.10 -5.72
C TYR A 80 9.78 10.99 -4.57
N LEU A 81 8.92 11.28 -3.59
CA LEU A 81 9.20 12.21 -2.50
C LEU A 81 10.47 11.80 -1.75
N THR A 82 10.49 10.60 -1.19
CA THR A 82 11.62 10.14 -0.37
C THR A 82 12.90 9.97 -1.17
N ILE A 83 12.80 9.48 -2.41
CA ILE A 83 13.94 9.27 -3.29
C ILE A 83 14.61 10.60 -3.68
N ASN A 84 13.81 11.64 -3.95
CA ASN A 84 14.34 12.91 -4.48
C ASN A 84 14.60 13.98 -3.43
N THR A 85 14.07 13.83 -2.21
CA THR A 85 14.12 14.88 -1.19
C THR A 85 14.62 14.43 0.19
N GLU A 86 14.77 13.13 0.42
CA GLU A 86 15.08 12.56 1.74
C GLU A 86 14.00 12.83 2.81
N HIS A 87 12.84 13.36 2.40
CA HIS A 87 11.68 13.52 3.27
C HIS A 87 10.78 12.29 3.25
N TYR A 88 10.01 12.11 4.31
CA TYR A 88 9.10 10.99 4.46
C TYR A 88 7.69 11.42 4.09
N SER A 89 6.93 10.55 3.44
CA SER A 89 5.49 10.77 3.29
C SER A 89 4.77 10.55 4.61
N LEU A 90 3.61 11.17 4.84
CA LEU A 90 2.71 10.79 5.93
C LEU A 90 2.24 9.34 5.76
N PHE A 91 1.88 8.97 4.54
CA PHE A 91 1.48 7.62 4.17
C PHE A 91 1.90 7.30 2.73
N ALA A 92 2.41 6.09 2.53
CA ALA A 92 2.72 5.49 1.25
C ALA A 92 2.28 4.03 1.27
N VAL A 93 1.79 3.55 0.13
CA VAL A 93 1.30 2.18 -0.03
C VAL A 93 2.43 1.19 0.28
N SER A 94 2.07 0.03 0.85
CA SER A 94 3.00 -1.06 1.17
C SER A 94 4.06 -0.74 2.23
N GLY A 95 3.91 0.37 2.96
CA GLY A 95 4.81 0.72 4.06
C GLY A 95 6.27 0.93 3.62
N GLU A 96 6.49 1.24 2.35
CA GLU A 96 7.82 1.35 1.73
C GLU A 96 8.75 2.34 2.47
N ASN A 97 8.15 3.26 3.23
CA ASN A 97 8.85 4.31 3.97
C ASN A 97 8.83 4.17 5.50
N TYR A 98 8.28 3.08 6.07
CA TYR A 98 8.05 3.01 7.53
C TYR A 98 8.45 1.67 8.18
N LEU A 99 9.34 1.75 9.17
CA LEU A 99 9.55 0.69 10.17
C LEU A 99 8.71 0.99 11.42
N VAL A 100 7.39 0.95 11.28
CA VAL A 100 6.43 1.29 12.34
C VAL A 100 5.44 0.16 12.60
N SER A 101 4.69 0.26 13.68
CA SER A 101 3.67 -0.75 14.01
C SER A 101 2.53 -0.74 12.99
N GLN A 102 1.89 -1.90 12.78
CA GLN A 102 0.71 -2.03 11.91
C GLN A 102 -0.40 -1.02 12.26
N LYS A 103 -0.62 -0.80 13.57
CA LYS A 103 -1.59 0.18 14.08
C LYS A 103 -1.26 1.61 13.62
N GLU A 104 0.02 1.97 13.61
CA GLU A 104 0.45 3.27 13.13
C GLU A 104 0.23 3.41 11.61
N VAL A 105 0.49 2.35 10.83
CA VAL A 105 0.23 2.35 9.38
C VAL A 105 -1.26 2.56 9.10
N GLU A 106 -2.14 1.88 9.83
CA GLU A 106 -3.60 2.06 9.76
C GLU A 106 -3.99 3.51 10.07
N GLU A 107 -3.49 4.08 11.16
CA GLU A 107 -3.79 5.46 11.53
C GLU A 107 -3.27 6.49 10.52
N ARG A 108 -2.07 6.26 9.96
CA ARG A 108 -1.51 7.10 8.89
C ARG A 108 -2.33 7.02 7.61
N TYR A 109 -2.78 5.83 7.22
CA TYR A 109 -3.68 5.62 6.08
C TYR A 109 -5.01 6.37 6.25
N LEU A 110 -5.64 6.24 7.42
CA LEU A 110 -6.87 6.95 7.72
C LEU A 110 -6.67 8.47 7.75
N THR A 111 -5.54 8.93 8.31
CA THR A 111 -5.19 10.36 8.37
C THR A 111 -4.91 10.93 6.98
N SER A 112 -4.16 10.22 6.12
CA SER A 112 -3.85 10.67 4.77
C SER A 112 -5.08 10.81 3.89
N ASN A 113 -6.16 10.13 4.27
CA ASN A 113 -7.46 10.15 3.62
C ASN A 113 -8.46 11.11 4.26
N TYR A 114 -8.05 12.04 5.11
CA TYR A 114 -8.95 12.99 5.78
C TYR A 114 -9.99 13.66 4.86
N PHE A 115 -9.58 14.06 3.65
CA PHE A 115 -10.45 14.70 2.66
C PHE A 115 -11.35 13.70 1.89
N SER A 116 -11.10 12.41 2.01
CA SER A 116 -11.89 11.34 1.40
C SER A 116 -13.22 11.13 2.14
N ASN A 117 -14.26 10.82 1.38
CA ASN A 117 -15.53 10.36 1.93
C ASN A 117 -15.55 8.83 2.03
N PHE A 118 -14.68 8.27 2.88
CA PHE A 118 -14.65 6.83 3.09
C PHE A 118 -15.96 6.29 3.65
N SER A 119 -16.38 5.19 3.06
CA SER A 119 -17.29 4.21 3.62
C SER A 119 -16.51 3.09 4.33
N LEU A 120 -17.21 2.29 5.12
CA LEU A 120 -16.62 1.09 5.73
C LEU A 120 -16.12 0.10 4.67
N THR A 121 -16.82 0.00 3.54
CA THR A 121 -16.43 -0.87 2.42
C THR A 121 -15.13 -0.41 1.77
N ASP A 122 -14.91 0.90 1.62
CA ASP A 122 -13.66 1.42 1.05
C ASP A 122 -12.44 1.02 1.89
N ILE A 123 -12.57 1.09 3.22
CA ILE A 123 -11.49 0.67 4.15
C ILE A 123 -11.23 -0.84 4.04
N ALA A 124 -12.27 -1.65 3.84
CA ALA A 124 -12.12 -3.09 3.69
C ALA A 124 -11.44 -3.47 2.36
N ASP A 125 -11.83 -2.81 1.27
CA ASP A 125 -11.29 -3.06 -0.07
C ASP A 125 -9.83 -2.59 -0.19
N ALA A 126 -9.47 -1.52 0.53
CA ALA A 126 -8.11 -0.99 0.58
C ALA A 126 -7.16 -1.73 1.54
N LEU A 127 -7.55 -2.89 2.10
CA LEU A 127 -6.70 -3.64 3.05
C LEU A 127 -5.29 -3.95 2.51
N TRP A 128 -5.13 -4.06 1.19
CA TRP A 128 -3.79 -4.21 0.59
C TRP A 128 -2.87 -3.02 0.90
N GLU A 129 -3.42 -1.82 0.88
CA GLU A 129 -2.64 -0.58 0.92
C GLU A 129 -2.01 -0.34 2.29
N TYR A 130 -2.79 -0.52 3.35
CA TYR A 130 -2.34 -0.29 4.74
C TYR A 130 -2.04 -1.58 5.51
N GLY A 131 -2.59 -2.74 5.10
CA GLY A 131 -2.33 -4.02 5.72
C GLY A 131 -1.02 -4.68 5.26
N GLY A 132 -0.51 -4.26 4.10
CA GLY A 132 0.67 -4.85 3.47
C GLY A 132 0.49 -6.33 3.10
N VAL A 133 1.52 -6.91 2.48
CA VAL A 133 1.44 -8.29 1.96
C VAL A 133 1.19 -9.33 3.07
N GLY A 134 1.71 -9.09 4.27
CA GLY A 134 1.49 -9.95 5.43
C GLY A 134 0.01 -10.15 5.75
N ASN A 135 -0.70 -9.06 6.02
CA ASN A 135 -2.11 -9.11 6.41
C ASN A 135 -3.03 -9.33 5.20
N ALA A 136 -2.77 -8.68 4.07
CA ALA A 136 -3.64 -8.71 2.90
C ALA A 136 -3.48 -9.99 2.05
N VAL A 137 -2.41 -10.78 2.25
CA VAL A 137 -2.13 -11.98 1.44
C VAL A 137 -1.81 -13.20 2.26
N HIS A 138 -0.80 -13.10 3.12
CA HIS A 138 -0.17 -14.28 3.67
C HIS A 138 -0.98 -14.92 4.78
N GLN A 139 -1.55 -14.12 5.68
CA GLN A 139 -2.26 -14.65 6.86
C GLN A 139 -3.45 -15.52 6.48
N TYR A 140 -4.42 -15.00 5.71
CA TYR A 140 -5.61 -15.78 5.35
C TYR A 140 -5.26 -17.01 4.48
N LYS A 141 -4.26 -16.90 3.60
CA LYS A 141 -3.78 -18.04 2.81
C LYS A 141 -3.10 -19.10 3.66
N THR A 142 -2.38 -18.70 4.71
CA THR A 142 -1.75 -19.61 5.67
C THR A 142 -2.81 -20.34 6.49
N HIS A 143 -3.79 -19.60 7.03
CA HIS A 143 -4.98 -20.17 7.67
C HIS A 143 -5.68 -21.18 6.75
N ASN A 144 -5.94 -20.83 5.49
CA ASN A 144 -6.59 -21.75 4.55
C ASN A 144 -5.76 -23.02 4.27
N ARG A 145 -4.42 -22.94 4.33
CA ARG A 145 -3.56 -24.13 4.24
C ARG A 145 -3.69 -25.00 5.48
N GLU A 146 -3.71 -24.39 6.67
CA GLU A 146 -3.90 -25.11 7.95
C GLU A 146 -5.24 -25.84 7.98
N VAL A 147 -6.33 -25.16 7.60
CA VAL A 147 -7.67 -25.76 7.46
C VAL A 147 -7.63 -26.96 6.51
N LYS A 148 -6.96 -26.84 5.35
CA LYS A 148 -6.81 -27.94 4.39
C LYS A 148 -6.03 -29.10 4.96
N PHE A 149 -4.89 -28.85 5.59
CA PHE A 149 -4.07 -29.91 6.20
C PHE A 149 -4.84 -30.63 7.31
N CYS A 150 -5.54 -29.91 8.17
CA CYS A 150 -6.38 -30.49 9.22
C CYS A 150 -7.44 -31.44 8.64
N ARG A 151 -8.13 -31.02 7.57
CA ARG A 151 -9.15 -31.82 6.87
C ARG A 151 -8.56 -33.03 6.13
N ILE A 152 -7.43 -32.87 5.45
CA ILE A 152 -6.73 -33.95 4.73
C ILE A 152 -6.28 -35.04 5.71
N LEU A 153 -5.74 -34.64 6.85
CA LEU A 153 -5.30 -35.56 7.91
C LEU A 153 -6.46 -36.10 8.76
N ARG A 154 -7.71 -35.68 8.47
CA ARG A 154 -8.92 -36.06 9.21
C ARG A 154 -8.81 -35.86 10.71
N LEU A 155 -8.14 -34.78 11.14
CA LEU A 155 -7.94 -34.49 12.57
C LEU A 155 -9.26 -34.23 13.30
N ASN A 156 -10.31 -33.84 12.57
CA ASN A 156 -11.67 -33.77 13.10
C ASN A 156 -12.20 -35.10 13.67
N LEU A 157 -11.75 -36.25 13.15
CA LEU A 157 -12.07 -37.56 13.73
C LEU A 157 -11.44 -37.79 15.10
N PHE A 158 -10.41 -37.00 15.44
CA PHE A 158 -9.73 -37.01 16.74
C PHE A 158 -10.17 -35.84 17.63
N GLY A 159 -11.27 -35.16 17.30
CA GLY A 159 -11.86 -34.08 18.11
C GLY A 159 -11.29 -32.68 17.85
N TYR A 160 -10.43 -32.49 16.85
CA TYR A 160 -9.92 -31.16 16.49
C TYR A 160 -10.94 -30.38 15.63
N ASP A 161 -11.20 -29.12 15.96
CA ASP A 161 -11.94 -28.23 15.06
C ASP A 161 -11.02 -27.72 13.95
N CYS A 162 -11.27 -28.16 12.72
CA CYS A 162 -10.50 -27.73 11.55
C CYS A 162 -10.94 -26.37 10.99
N GLY A 163 -12.02 -25.75 11.52
CA GLY A 163 -12.50 -24.45 11.08
C GLY A 163 -12.95 -24.39 9.63
N GLN A 164 -13.06 -23.17 9.10
CA GLN A 164 -13.45 -22.87 7.72
C GLN A 164 -12.39 -22.03 7.01
N GLU A 165 -12.28 -22.22 5.69
CA GLU A 165 -11.45 -21.36 4.85
C GLU A 165 -12.06 -19.96 4.76
N ALA A 166 -11.22 -18.93 4.83
CA ALA A 166 -11.60 -17.56 4.54
C ALA A 166 -11.60 -17.31 3.02
N VAL A 167 -12.65 -16.65 2.53
CA VAL A 167 -12.80 -16.32 1.10
C VAL A 167 -11.94 -15.13 0.66
N SER A 168 -11.53 -14.28 1.61
CA SER A 168 -10.68 -13.10 1.36
C SER A 168 -9.91 -12.72 2.63
N ALA A 169 -8.92 -11.83 2.49
CA ALA A 169 -8.22 -11.25 3.63
C ALA A 169 -9.16 -10.43 4.55
N ALA A 170 -10.11 -9.69 3.95
CA ALA A 170 -11.11 -8.96 4.72
C ALA A 170 -12.04 -9.89 5.51
N ALA A 171 -12.50 -10.99 4.89
CA ALA A 171 -13.29 -12.00 5.58
C ALA A 171 -12.51 -12.65 6.74
N PHE A 172 -11.20 -12.83 6.57
CA PHE A 172 -10.32 -13.37 7.61
C PHE A 172 -10.10 -12.40 8.78
N LYS A 173 -9.97 -11.09 8.53
CA LYS A 173 -9.89 -10.06 9.58
C LYS A 173 -11.21 -9.92 10.35
N GLY A 174 -12.32 -10.12 9.65
CA GLY A 174 -13.67 -10.02 10.21
C GLY A 174 -14.21 -8.60 10.22
N PRO A 175 -15.55 -8.44 10.23
CA PRO A 175 -16.21 -7.14 10.06
C PRO A 175 -15.91 -6.16 11.20
N GLN A 176 -15.73 -6.65 12.44
CA GLN A 176 -15.49 -5.78 13.60
C GLN A 176 -14.22 -4.94 13.43
N TYR A 177 -13.16 -5.52 12.86
CA TYR A 177 -11.91 -4.80 12.59
C TYR A 177 -12.13 -3.56 11.72
N PHE A 178 -12.93 -3.66 10.67
CA PHE A 178 -13.23 -2.53 9.78
C PHE A 178 -14.21 -1.53 10.40
N ILE A 179 -15.15 -2.01 11.22
CA ILE A 179 -16.03 -1.14 12.02
C ILE A 179 -15.19 -0.28 12.97
N ASP A 180 -14.20 -0.87 13.64
CA ASP A 180 -13.34 -0.17 14.58
C ASP A 180 -12.48 0.88 13.86
N LEU A 181 -11.88 0.55 12.71
CA LEU A 181 -11.15 1.51 11.88
C LEU A 181 -12.05 2.65 11.38
N TYR A 182 -13.26 2.34 10.93
CA TYR A 182 -14.22 3.35 10.49
C TYR A 182 -14.62 4.28 11.63
N ASN A 183 -14.88 3.74 12.82
CA ASN A 183 -15.18 4.53 14.01
C ASN A 183 -14.00 5.42 14.41
N GLN A 184 -12.77 4.90 14.35
CA GLN A 184 -11.57 5.70 14.58
C GLN A 184 -11.46 6.85 13.57
N TYR A 185 -11.71 6.58 12.29
CA TYR A 185 -11.69 7.59 11.24
C TYR A 185 -12.71 8.72 11.49
N GLN A 186 -13.96 8.37 11.76
CA GLN A 186 -15.05 9.34 11.92
C GLN A 186 -14.98 10.10 13.25
N ASN A 187 -14.64 9.42 14.34
CA ASN A 187 -14.79 9.97 15.69
C ASN A 187 -13.47 10.50 16.28
N GLU A 188 -12.32 10.01 15.82
CA GLU A 188 -11.02 10.39 16.40
C GLU A 188 -10.13 11.18 15.45
N ILE A 189 -10.11 10.83 14.16
CA ILE A 189 -9.23 11.43 13.15
C ILE A 189 -9.88 12.66 12.53
N LYS A 190 -11.04 12.52 11.86
CA LYS A 190 -11.72 13.64 11.19
C LYS A 190 -11.94 14.88 12.09
N PRO A 191 -12.48 14.75 13.31
CA PRO A 191 -12.71 15.94 14.14
C PRO A 191 -11.41 16.54 14.71
N ASN A 192 -10.26 15.87 14.60
CA ASN A 192 -9.02 16.30 15.26
C ASN A 192 -7.81 16.23 14.32
N ILE A 193 -7.95 16.66 13.07
CA ILE A 193 -6.89 16.52 12.05
C ILE A 193 -5.57 17.19 12.48
N ASP A 194 -5.61 18.41 13.01
CA ASP A 194 -4.40 19.12 13.48
C ASP A 194 -3.63 18.32 14.54
N ARG A 195 -4.34 17.63 15.43
CA ARG A 195 -3.72 16.74 16.43
C ARG A 195 -3.04 15.55 15.77
N GLN A 196 -3.62 14.97 14.72
CA GLN A 196 -3.01 13.86 13.99
C GLN A 196 -1.77 14.31 13.21
N LEU A 197 -1.85 15.47 12.55
CA LEU A 197 -0.70 16.06 11.85
C LEU A 197 0.46 16.31 12.82
N LYS A 198 0.17 16.87 14.00
CA LYS A 198 1.17 17.04 15.07
C LYS A 198 1.72 15.71 15.58
N LYS A 199 0.86 14.71 15.81
CA LYS A 199 1.27 13.37 16.28
C LYS A 199 2.27 12.71 15.32
N PHE A 200 2.08 12.89 14.01
CA PHE A 200 2.96 12.34 12.99
C PHE A 200 4.08 13.30 12.55
N ASN A 201 4.27 14.41 13.26
CA ASN A 201 5.26 15.46 12.95
C ASN A 201 5.19 15.92 11.50
N VAL A 202 3.98 16.07 10.95
CA VAL A 202 3.79 16.60 9.60
C VAL A 202 4.17 18.08 9.61
N SER A 203 5.14 18.45 8.79
CA SER A 203 5.63 19.82 8.68
C SER A 203 5.13 20.52 7.41
N TYR A 204 4.81 19.74 6.37
CA TYR A 204 4.35 20.26 5.08
C TYR A 204 3.19 19.45 4.53
N ILE A 205 2.34 20.11 3.75
CA ILE A 205 1.26 19.51 2.98
C ILE A 205 1.53 19.79 1.50
N LEU A 206 1.61 18.73 0.70
CA LEU A 206 1.80 18.82 -0.74
C LEU A 206 0.50 18.40 -1.43
N VAL A 207 -0.15 19.34 -2.10
CA VAL A 207 -1.40 19.09 -2.82
C VAL A 207 -1.15 18.98 -4.32
N ASP A 208 -1.57 17.85 -4.88
CA ASP A 208 -1.77 17.66 -6.32
C ASP A 208 -3.14 18.23 -6.71
N LYS A 209 -3.13 19.41 -7.36
CA LYS A 209 -4.36 20.12 -7.70
C LYS A 209 -5.22 19.41 -8.73
N ALA A 210 -4.62 18.59 -9.60
CA ALA A 210 -5.36 17.87 -10.62
C ALA A 210 -6.17 16.72 -10.01
N ASN A 211 -5.62 16.07 -8.99
CA ASN A 211 -6.20 14.89 -8.36
C ASN A 211 -6.87 15.19 -7.01
N SER A 212 -6.89 16.44 -6.56
CA SER A 212 -7.57 16.87 -5.33
C SER A 212 -8.27 18.22 -5.47
N PRO A 213 -9.22 18.35 -6.42
CA PRO A 213 -9.98 19.59 -6.59
C PRO A 213 -10.85 19.94 -5.38
N ASP A 214 -11.27 18.93 -4.60
CA ASP A 214 -12.19 19.08 -3.47
C ASP A 214 -11.51 19.16 -2.09
N ALA A 215 -10.16 19.24 -2.05
CA ALA A 215 -9.42 19.34 -0.79
C ALA A 215 -9.62 20.72 -0.15
N ASP A 216 -10.50 20.77 0.86
CA ASP A 216 -10.78 21.99 1.64
C ASP A 216 -9.74 22.21 2.76
N LEU A 217 -8.59 22.74 2.38
CA LEU A 217 -7.50 23.05 3.31
C LEU A 217 -7.86 24.13 4.35
N GLY A 218 -8.98 24.85 4.21
CA GLY A 218 -9.44 25.83 5.21
C GLY A 218 -9.77 25.20 6.58
N LYS A 219 -9.87 23.87 6.64
CA LYS A 219 -10.08 23.11 7.88
C LYS A 219 -8.80 22.77 8.64
N ILE A 220 -7.63 23.04 8.04
CA ILE A 220 -6.33 22.77 8.67
C ILE A 220 -5.83 24.07 9.32
N GLY A 221 -5.47 23.99 10.60
CA GLY A 221 -4.94 25.14 11.33
C GLY A 221 -3.53 25.53 10.89
N ASN A 222 -3.22 26.83 10.94
CA ASN A 222 -1.86 27.38 10.83
C ASN A 222 -1.05 26.92 9.61
N ILE A 223 -1.66 26.91 8.42
CA ILE A 223 -0.96 26.59 7.18
C ILE A 223 -0.71 27.84 6.32
N ASN A 224 0.46 27.91 5.71
CA ASN A 224 0.83 28.99 4.79
C ASN A 224 1.37 28.42 3.47
N PRO A 225 0.88 28.88 2.30
CA PRO A 225 1.43 28.46 1.01
C PRO A 225 2.85 29.01 0.85
N VAL A 226 3.79 28.13 0.54
CA VAL A 226 5.23 28.45 0.42
C VAL A 226 5.78 28.16 -0.97
N TYR A 227 5.07 27.34 -1.75
CA TYR A 227 5.36 27.08 -3.15
C TYR A 227 4.08 26.80 -3.92
N GLN A 228 4.01 27.25 -5.17
CA GLN A 228 2.89 26.99 -6.06
C GLN A 228 3.36 27.02 -7.52
N ASP A 229 2.96 26.01 -8.29
CA ASP A 229 3.10 25.98 -9.75
C ASP A 229 1.74 25.71 -10.42
N LYS A 230 1.69 25.19 -11.65
CA LYS A 230 0.43 24.83 -12.33
C LYS A 230 -0.22 23.56 -11.74
N GLY A 231 0.55 22.55 -11.37
CA GLY A 231 0.08 21.24 -10.90
C GLY A 231 -0.01 21.10 -9.38
N PHE A 232 0.90 21.74 -8.63
CA PHE A 232 1.09 21.51 -7.21
C PHE A 232 1.07 22.78 -6.38
N VAL A 233 0.75 22.62 -5.10
CA VAL A 233 0.92 23.65 -4.05
C VAL A 233 1.52 22.97 -2.83
N ILE A 234 2.50 23.64 -2.21
CA ILE A 234 3.08 23.19 -0.94
C ILE A 234 2.70 24.22 0.12
N TYR A 235 2.15 23.73 1.21
CA TYR A 235 1.87 24.47 2.42
C TYR A 235 2.84 24.05 3.51
N LYS A 236 3.34 25.01 4.27
CA LYS A 236 4.06 24.78 5.53
C LYS A 236 3.06 24.87 6.67
N ILE A 237 3.15 23.95 7.63
CA ILE A 237 2.42 24.02 8.90
C ILE A 237 3.31 24.79 9.89
N ASP A 238 2.79 25.89 10.43
CA ASP A 238 3.48 26.67 11.46
C ASP A 238 3.15 26.14 12.86
N GLU A 239 4.16 26.13 13.73
CA GLU A 239 4.07 25.64 15.11
C GLU A 239 3.25 26.54 16.04
#